data_AF-A0A8T6N2K1-F1
#
_entry.id   AF-A0A8T6N2K1-F1
#
_cell.length_a   1.000
_cell.length_b   1.000
_cell.length_c   1.000
_cell.angle_alpha   90.00
_cell.angle_beta   90.00
_cell.angle_gamma   90.00
#
_symmetry.space_group_name_H-M   'P 1'
#
loop_
_entity.id
_entity.type
_entity.pdbx_description
1 polymer ?
#
loop_
_entity_poly.entity_id
_entity_poly.type
_entity_poly.pdbx_seq_one_letter_code
_entity_poly.pdbx_strand_id
1 'polypeptide(L)'
;MEITIDRHDYVTYNRSNMQILTLDNVKYDLDTLPEEVDDMRFNILDNSDPSNPDYHWIPLIFLESFNSPALVLKIGEHKIRMPVDWSILIGEPDVGDLEVLPLTSINDRGFKAFQFNSLTDFRPSFLPIEIVDVYQDVSWYSPKLKNGQLLAVPLNEGAKPECCYFVKDISRNCEIVNYTLSF
;
A
#
# COMPACT_ATOMS: atom_id res chain seq x y z
N MET A 1 4.65 -17.62 47.35
CA MET A 1 3.72 -16.52 47.02
C MET A 1 4.56 -15.44 46.37
N GLU A 2 4.60 -15.46 45.05
CA GLU A 2 4.90 -14.30 44.21
C GLU A 2 4.48 -14.73 42.81
N ILE A 3 3.23 -14.38 42.49
CA ILE A 3 2.68 -14.50 41.15
C ILE A 3 2.95 -13.14 40.52
N THR A 4 4.01 -13.04 39.72
CA THR A 4 4.21 -11.87 38.88
C THR A 4 3.31 -12.05 37.67
N ILE A 5 2.17 -11.38 37.69
CA ILE A 5 1.23 -11.32 36.58
C ILE A 5 1.82 -10.33 35.58
N ASP A 6 2.42 -10.84 34.51
CA ASP A 6 2.80 -10.01 33.38
C ASP A 6 1.54 -9.73 32.55
N ARG A 7 0.95 -8.55 32.76
CA ARG A 7 -0.18 -8.05 31.96
C ARG A 7 0.35 -7.48 30.65
N HIS A 8 0.66 -8.36 29.72
CA HIS A 8 0.72 -7.95 28.33
C HIS A 8 -0.69 -8.05 27.75
N ASP A 9 -1.34 -6.90 27.64
CA ASP A 9 -2.50 -6.71 26.76
C ASP A 9 -2.09 -7.17 25.36
N TYR A 10 -2.66 -8.27 24.89
CA TYR A 10 -2.55 -8.72 23.51
C TYR A 10 -3.35 -7.75 22.64
N VAL A 11 -2.80 -6.57 22.38
CA VAL A 11 -3.14 -5.83 21.18
C VAL A 11 -2.56 -6.66 20.04
N THR A 12 -3.42 -7.35 19.30
CA THR A 12 -3.07 -7.98 18.03
C THR A 12 -2.59 -6.89 17.08
N TYR A 13 -1.30 -6.56 17.14
CA TYR A 13 -0.63 -5.86 16.06
C TYR A 13 -0.74 -6.75 14.84
N ASN A 14 -1.38 -6.26 13.78
CA ASN A 14 -1.35 -6.90 12.47
C ASN A 14 0.15 -7.11 12.14
N ARG A 15 0.63 -8.35 12.28
CA ARG A 15 2.06 -8.72 12.10
C ARG A 15 2.43 -8.78 10.63
N SER A 16 1.45 -8.69 9.76
CA SER A 16 1.59 -8.81 8.33
C SER A 16 2.39 -7.65 7.76
N ASN A 17 3.41 -7.96 6.97
CA ASN A 17 4.26 -6.98 6.34
C ASN A 17 3.56 -6.38 5.11
N MET A 18 3.68 -7.01 3.94
CA MET A 18 3.10 -6.49 2.69
C MET A 18 1.79 -7.18 2.35
N GLN A 19 0.82 -6.39 1.88
CA GLN A 19 -0.54 -6.83 1.58
C GLN A 19 -0.90 -6.52 0.13
N ILE A 20 -1.73 -7.35 -0.48
CA ILE A 20 -2.29 -7.12 -1.82
C ILE A 20 -3.82 -7.20 -1.80
N LEU A 21 -4.46 -6.45 -2.69
CA LEU A 21 -5.88 -6.62 -3.00
C LEU A 21 -6.06 -7.72 -4.04
N THR A 22 -6.91 -8.70 -3.77
CA THR A 22 -7.23 -9.81 -4.70
C THR A 22 -8.54 -9.61 -5.46
N LEU A 23 -8.78 -10.44 -6.49
CA LEU A 23 -10.02 -10.40 -7.29
C LEU A 23 -11.28 -10.68 -6.47
N ASP A 24 -11.16 -11.41 -5.36
CA ASP A 24 -12.26 -11.64 -4.42
C ASP A 24 -12.57 -10.40 -3.55
N ASN A 25 -11.88 -9.28 -3.82
CA ASN A 25 -11.98 -8.01 -3.12
C ASN A 25 -11.72 -8.14 -1.61
N VAL A 26 -10.66 -8.88 -1.30
CA VAL A 26 -10.19 -9.10 0.06
C VAL A 26 -8.69 -8.85 0.13
N LYS A 27 -8.24 -8.59 1.36
CA LYS A 27 -6.84 -8.46 1.70
C LYS A 27 -6.16 -9.83 1.68
N TYR A 28 -4.96 -9.92 1.11
CA TYR A 28 -4.11 -11.10 1.16
C TYR A 28 -2.71 -10.77 1.67
N ASP A 29 -2.22 -11.59 2.60
CA ASP A 29 -0.91 -11.45 3.26
C ASP A 29 0.19 -12.23 2.52
N LEU A 30 1.20 -11.52 2.05
CA LEU A 30 2.31 -12.11 1.30
C LEU A 30 3.31 -12.87 2.17
N ASP A 31 3.26 -12.71 3.49
CA ASP A 31 4.06 -13.52 4.42
C ASP A 31 3.53 -14.96 4.51
N THR A 32 2.28 -15.20 4.09
CA THR A 32 1.62 -16.50 4.09
C THR A 32 1.40 -16.97 2.66
N LEU A 33 2.44 -17.45 1.98
CA LEU A 33 2.24 -18.12 0.70
C LEU A 33 1.68 -19.52 0.90
N PRO A 34 0.66 -19.93 0.13
CA PRO A 34 0.18 -21.30 0.15
C PRO A 34 1.18 -22.20 -0.60
N GLU A 35 1.15 -23.51 -0.33
CA GLU A 35 1.95 -24.49 -1.07
C GLU A 35 1.52 -24.60 -2.55
N GLU A 36 0.25 -24.26 -2.84
CA GLU A 36 -0.32 -24.20 -4.19
C GLU A 36 -1.03 -22.84 -4.40
N VAL A 37 -0.62 -22.08 -5.42
CA VAL A 37 -1.24 -20.80 -5.81
C VAL A 37 -1.90 -21.02 -7.17
N ASP A 38 -3.22 -21.19 -7.21
CA ASP A 38 -3.96 -21.24 -8.49
C ASP A 38 -4.49 -19.85 -8.84
N ASP A 39 -3.97 -19.26 -9.92
CA ASP A 39 -4.34 -17.97 -10.57
C ASP A 39 -4.65 -16.79 -9.64
N MET A 40 -3.86 -16.58 -8.58
CA MET A 40 -3.98 -15.38 -7.75
C MET A 40 -3.56 -14.14 -8.53
N ARG A 41 -4.37 -13.08 -8.48
CA ARG A 41 -4.12 -11.79 -9.14
C ARG A 41 -4.20 -10.65 -8.14
N PHE A 42 -3.37 -9.64 -8.35
CA PHE A 42 -3.33 -8.43 -7.52
C PHE A 42 -3.60 -7.18 -8.35
N ASN A 43 -4.18 -6.17 -7.69
CA ASN A 43 -4.47 -4.89 -8.33
C ASN A 43 -3.26 -3.95 -8.35
N ILE A 44 -3.07 -3.28 -9.48
CA ILE A 44 -2.16 -2.13 -9.62
C ILE A 44 -2.88 -0.96 -10.29
N LEU A 45 -2.34 0.24 -10.09
CA LEU A 45 -2.50 1.38 -10.97
C LEU A 45 -1.22 1.50 -11.81
N ASP A 46 -1.32 1.34 -13.12
CA ASP A 46 -0.18 1.46 -14.04
C ASP A 46 -0.13 2.89 -14.60
N ASN A 47 0.91 3.64 -14.22
CA ASN A 47 1.22 4.98 -14.74
C ASN A 47 2.56 4.99 -15.49
N SER A 48 2.98 3.85 -16.04
CA SER A 48 4.21 3.77 -16.85
C SER A 48 4.10 4.57 -18.16
N ASP A 49 2.88 4.77 -18.67
CA ASP A 49 2.53 5.78 -19.65
C ASP A 49 1.61 6.84 -19.00
N PRO A 50 2.14 8.02 -18.65
CA PRO A 50 1.36 9.08 -17.98
C PRO A 50 0.19 9.62 -18.82
N SER A 51 0.16 9.33 -20.12
CA SER A 51 -0.96 9.70 -21.00
C SER A 51 -2.12 8.71 -20.96
N ASN A 52 -1.92 7.53 -20.36
CA ASN A 52 -2.92 6.48 -20.29
C ASN A 52 -2.80 5.67 -18.97
N PRO A 53 -3.00 6.30 -17.80
CA PRO A 53 -3.05 5.60 -16.53
C PRO A 53 -4.28 4.68 -16.44
N ASP A 54 -4.10 3.43 -16.01
CA ASP A 54 -5.21 2.47 -15.90
C ASP A 54 -5.00 1.44 -14.78
N TYR A 55 -6.09 0.80 -14.36
CA TYR A 55 -6.10 -0.25 -13.36
C TYR A 55 -5.97 -1.63 -14.00
N HIS A 56 -5.05 -2.44 -13.46
CA HIS A 56 -4.82 -3.79 -13.96
C HIS A 56 -4.81 -4.84 -12.86
N TRP A 57 -5.14 -6.07 -13.25
CA TRP A 57 -5.15 -7.26 -12.39
C TRP A 57 -4.08 -8.24 -12.86
N ILE A 58 -2.91 -8.14 -12.26
CA ILE A 58 -1.70 -8.84 -12.70
C ILE A 58 -1.63 -10.20 -11.99
N PRO A 59 -1.34 -11.31 -12.70
CA PRO A 59 -1.12 -12.59 -12.05
C PRO A 59 0.11 -12.51 -11.13
N LEU A 60 -0.03 -13.02 -9.92
CA LEU A 60 1.08 -13.17 -8.99
C LEU A 60 1.88 -14.42 -9.38
N ILE A 61 2.87 -14.23 -10.26
CA ILE A 61 3.73 -15.31 -10.73
C ILE A 61 4.99 -15.43 -9.87
N PHE A 62 5.53 -14.31 -9.40
CA PHE A 62 6.77 -14.25 -8.64
C PHE A 62 6.69 -13.23 -7.51
N LEU A 63 7.33 -13.58 -6.40
CA LEU A 63 7.61 -12.68 -5.28
C LEU A 63 9.11 -12.41 -5.20
N GLU A 64 9.44 -11.16 -4.89
CA GLU A 64 10.78 -10.74 -4.52
C GLU A 64 10.86 -10.71 -3.00
N SER A 65 11.94 -11.28 -2.44
CA SER A 65 12.26 -11.14 -1.03
C SER A 65 13.45 -10.20 -0.83
N PHE A 66 13.37 -9.37 0.21
CA PHE A 66 14.42 -8.41 0.56
C PHE A 66 14.32 -8.01 2.04
N ASN A 67 15.36 -7.39 2.57
CA ASN A 67 15.35 -6.79 3.91
C ASN A 67 15.42 -5.27 3.78
N SER A 68 14.55 -4.57 4.50
CA SER A 68 14.50 -3.10 4.53
C SER A 68 13.84 -2.63 5.84
N PRO A 69 14.24 -1.49 6.43
CA PRO A 69 13.51 -0.91 7.55
C PRO A 69 12.04 -0.67 7.21
N ALA A 70 11.16 -0.81 8.19
CA ALA A 70 9.73 -0.54 8.05
C ALA A 70 9.37 0.81 8.66
N LEU A 71 8.57 1.60 7.93
CA LEU A 71 7.81 2.70 8.50
C LEU A 71 6.43 2.19 8.91
N VAL A 72 5.97 2.56 10.10
CA VAL A 72 4.55 2.41 10.47
C VAL A 72 3.83 3.66 10.04
N LEU A 73 2.95 3.51 9.07
CA LEU A 73 2.10 4.57 8.55
C LEU A 73 0.75 4.48 9.25
N LYS A 74 0.27 5.59 9.80
CA LYS A 74 -1.14 5.75 10.12
C LYS A 74 -1.82 6.47 8.97
N ILE A 75 -2.80 5.82 8.34
CA ILE A 75 -3.56 6.34 7.20
C ILE A 75 -5.02 6.35 7.59
N GLY A 76 -5.59 7.54 7.83
CA GLY A 76 -6.88 7.68 8.49
C GLY A 76 -6.85 7.00 9.87
N GLU A 77 -7.71 5.99 10.06
CA GLU A 77 -7.79 5.21 11.30
C GLU A 77 -6.92 3.93 11.27
N HIS A 78 -6.33 3.61 10.12
CA HIS A 78 -5.61 2.35 9.91
C HIS A 78 -4.12 2.50 10.18
N LYS A 79 -3.48 1.43 10.62
CA LYS A 79 -2.02 1.34 10.75
C LYS A 79 -1.49 0.20 9.91
N ILE A 80 -0.56 0.51 9.01
CA ILE A 80 0.12 -0.46 8.16
C ILE A 80 1.63 -0.26 8.24
N ARG A 81 2.40 -1.29 7.83
CA ARG A 81 3.85 -1.20 7.67
C ARG A 81 4.17 -1.13 6.19
N MET A 82 5.12 -0.28 5.81
CA MET A 82 5.69 -0.24 4.46
C MET A 82 7.21 -0.11 4.51
N PRO A 83 7.95 -0.65 3.53
CA PRO A 83 9.40 -0.47 3.46
C PRO A 83 9.74 1.01 3.30
N VAL A 84 10.77 1.47 4.00
CA VAL A 84 11.17 2.90 4.04
C VAL A 84 11.52 3.49 2.68
N ASP A 85 12.00 2.65 1.76
CA ASP A 85 12.45 3.01 0.42
C ASP A 85 11.31 3.11 -0.62
N TRP A 86 10.06 2.90 -0.20
CA TRP A 86 8.90 3.03 -1.09
C TRP A 86 8.34 4.46 -1.09
N SER A 87 7.49 4.71 -2.06
CA SER A 87 6.71 5.95 -2.23
C SER A 87 5.22 5.66 -2.19
N ILE A 88 4.41 6.68 -1.94
CA ILE A 88 2.94 6.61 -1.88
C ILE A 88 2.33 7.64 -2.83
N LEU A 89 1.19 7.30 -3.42
CA LEU A 89 0.36 8.24 -4.17
C LEU A 89 -0.44 9.13 -3.22
N ILE A 90 -0.27 10.43 -3.34
CA ILE A 90 -0.98 11.46 -2.57
C ILE A 90 -1.83 12.33 -3.50
N GLY A 91 -2.76 13.06 -2.91
CA GLY A 91 -3.50 14.11 -3.60
C GLY A 91 -4.33 14.95 -2.65
N GLU A 92 -4.97 15.98 -3.19
CA GLU A 92 -5.85 16.87 -2.44
C GLU A 92 -7.25 16.90 -3.08
N PRO A 93 -8.34 16.91 -2.29
CA PRO A 93 -9.70 16.90 -2.83
C PRO A 93 -10.02 18.03 -3.82
N ASP A 94 -9.38 19.19 -3.61
CA ASP A 94 -9.66 20.43 -4.33
C ASP A 94 -8.58 20.78 -5.37
N VAL A 95 -7.54 19.96 -5.54
CA VAL A 95 -6.37 20.30 -6.36
C VAL A 95 -5.93 19.13 -7.26
N GLY A 96 -6.01 19.38 -8.56
CA GLY A 96 -5.08 18.88 -9.58
C GLY A 96 -4.89 17.37 -9.72
N ASP A 97 -3.73 17.03 -10.28
CA ASP A 97 -3.23 15.68 -10.50
C ASP A 97 -2.70 15.05 -9.20
N LEU A 98 -2.63 13.73 -9.17
CA LEU A 98 -2.04 13.00 -8.04
C LEU A 98 -0.51 12.99 -8.17
N GLU A 99 0.19 12.95 -7.04
CA GLU A 99 1.65 12.97 -6.98
C GLU A 99 2.18 11.77 -6.21
N VAL A 100 3.26 11.16 -6.69
CA VAL A 100 3.98 10.12 -5.97
C VAL A 100 5.04 10.76 -5.09
N LEU A 101 4.91 10.53 -3.78
CA LEU A 101 5.80 11.10 -2.76
C LEU A 101 6.58 9.99 -2.04
N PRO A 102 7.91 10.13 -1.88
CA PRO A 102 8.69 9.22 -1.03
C PRO A 102 8.15 9.17 0.39
N LEU A 103 8.02 7.98 0.98
CA LEU A 103 7.46 7.84 2.33
C LEU A 103 8.27 8.63 3.37
N THR A 104 9.59 8.70 3.20
CA THR A 104 10.49 9.50 4.06
C THR A 104 10.20 11.00 4.07
N SER A 105 9.40 11.50 3.13
CA SER A 105 9.03 12.93 3.01
C SER A 105 7.70 13.29 3.68
N ILE A 106 7.01 12.33 4.32
CA ILE A 106 5.65 12.53 4.86
C ILE A 106 5.59 13.45 6.08
N ASN A 107 6.56 13.36 7.00
CA ASN A 107 6.40 13.89 8.37
C ASN A 107 6.09 15.39 8.43
N ASP A 108 5.08 15.72 9.25
CA ASP A 108 4.61 17.07 9.59
C ASP A 108 4.22 17.97 8.40
N ARG A 109 3.89 17.38 7.24
CA ARG A 109 3.52 18.12 6.02
C ARG A 109 2.03 18.11 5.70
N GLY A 110 1.22 17.40 6.48
CA GLY A 110 -0.25 17.39 6.34
C GLY A 110 -0.76 16.74 5.05
N PHE A 111 0.04 15.83 4.46
CA PHE A 111 -0.34 15.12 3.24
C PHE A 111 -1.54 14.18 3.44
N LYS A 112 -2.21 13.87 2.35
CA LYS A 112 -3.28 12.88 2.30
C LYS A 112 -2.97 11.82 1.25
N ALA A 113 -3.06 10.55 1.65
CA ALA A 113 -2.95 9.41 0.77
C ALA A 113 -4.19 9.33 -0.13
N PHE A 114 -3.96 9.07 -1.42
CA PHE A 114 -5.02 8.75 -2.35
C PHE A 114 -5.62 7.39 -2.00
N GLN A 115 -6.93 7.33 -1.78
CA GLN A 115 -7.67 6.11 -1.46
C GLN A 115 -8.69 5.82 -2.55
N PHE A 116 -8.58 4.63 -3.15
CA PHE A 116 -9.55 4.12 -4.10
C PHE A 116 -9.46 2.60 -4.20
N ASN A 117 -10.60 1.92 -4.18
CA ASN A 117 -10.73 0.50 -4.49
C ASN A 117 -11.36 0.34 -5.88
N SER A 118 -10.57 -0.16 -6.84
CA SER A 118 -10.97 -0.28 -8.25
C SER A 118 -12.14 -1.23 -8.53
N LEU A 119 -12.54 -2.08 -7.57
CA LEU A 119 -13.70 -2.97 -7.74
C LEU A 119 -15.01 -2.36 -7.24
N THR A 120 -14.97 -1.45 -6.27
CA THR A 120 -16.18 -1.06 -5.53
C THR A 120 -16.36 0.42 -5.31
N ASP A 121 -15.29 1.20 -5.37
CA ASP A 121 -15.40 2.63 -5.12
C ASP A 121 -15.91 3.35 -6.36
N PHE A 122 -16.89 4.22 -6.14
CA PHE A 122 -17.43 5.08 -7.19
C PHE A 122 -16.62 6.37 -7.36
N ARG A 123 -15.97 6.82 -6.28
CA ARG A 123 -15.15 8.02 -6.24
C ARG A 123 -14.05 7.83 -5.21
N PRO A 124 -12.88 8.46 -5.41
CA PRO A 124 -11.81 8.36 -4.44
C PRO A 124 -12.09 9.19 -3.19
N SER A 125 -11.32 8.88 -2.16
CA SER A 125 -11.20 9.69 -0.96
C SER A 125 -9.73 9.98 -0.67
N PHE A 126 -9.48 10.88 0.29
CA PHE A 126 -8.13 11.35 0.63
C PHE A 126 -7.94 11.26 2.14
N LEU A 127 -7.12 10.33 2.57
CA LEU A 127 -6.96 10.00 3.99
C LEU A 127 -5.68 10.64 4.54
N PRO A 128 -5.71 11.33 5.70
CA PRO A 128 -4.51 11.86 6.33
C PRO A 128 -3.46 10.77 6.56
N ILE A 129 -2.20 11.06 6.28
CA ILE A 129 -1.09 10.12 6.48
C ILE A 129 0.01 10.70 7.38
N GLU A 130 0.48 9.89 8.33
CA GLU A 130 1.59 10.21 9.24
C GLU A 130 2.48 8.98 9.48
N ILE A 131 3.79 9.18 9.65
CA ILE A 131 4.69 8.12 10.15
C ILE A 131 4.64 8.16 11.67
N VAL A 132 4.28 7.04 12.30
CA VAL A 132 4.11 6.94 13.76
C VAL A 132 5.16 6.09 14.46
N ASP A 133 5.90 5.26 13.71
CA ASP A 133 6.95 4.39 14.27
C ASP A 133 7.89 3.89 13.16
N VAL A 134 9.05 3.34 13.54
CA VAL A 134 10.07 2.79 12.62
C VAL A 134 10.67 1.50 13.18
N TYR A 135 10.72 0.44 12.37
CA TYR A 135 11.44 -0.81 12.67
C TYR A 135 12.68 -0.91 11.79
N GLN A 136 13.81 -1.28 12.38
CA GLN A 136 15.12 -1.21 11.70
C GLN A 136 15.40 -2.38 10.74
N ASP A 137 14.85 -3.57 11.00
CA ASP A 137 15.14 -4.77 10.22
C ASP A 137 13.87 -5.61 10.07
N VAL A 138 13.36 -5.67 8.84
CA VAL A 138 12.15 -6.40 8.47
C VAL A 138 12.40 -7.11 7.14
N SER A 139 12.09 -8.39 7.08
CA SER A 139 12.05 -9.17 5.84
C SER A 139 10.71 -8.96 5.14
N TRP A 140 10.76 -8.68 3.85
CA TRP A 140 9.60 -8.38 3.03
C TRP A 140 9.46 -9.38 1.89
N TYR A 141 8.20 -9.63 1.50
CA TYR A 141 7.84 -10.27 0.24
C TYR A 141 6.96 -9.30 -0.55
N SER A 142 7.32 -8.99 -1.79
CA SER A 142 6.52 -8.11 -2.65
C SER A 142 6.32 -8.72 -4.04
N PRO A 143 5.21 -8.45 -4.73
CA PRO A 143 5.12 -8.78 -6.15
C PRO A 143 6.22 -8.03 -6.90
N LYS A 144 6.67 -8.62 -8.00
CA LYS A 144 7.54 -7.92 -8.93
C LYS A 144 6.75 -6.84 -9.68
N LEU A 145 7.13 -5.59 -9.50
CA LEU A 145 6.52 -4.42 -10.16
C LEU A 145 7.46 -3.86 -11.23
N LYS A 146 6.89 -3.30 -12.30
CA LYS A 146 7.66 -2.49 -13.26
C LYS A 146 7.67 -1.03 -12.82
N ASN A 147 8.58 -0.25 -13.40
CA ASN A 147 8.63 1.19 -13.18
C ASN A 147 7.27 1.84 -13.49
N GLY A 148 6.76 2.65 -12.57
CA GLY A 148 5.46 3.33 -12.72
C GLY A 148 4.24 2.44 -12.43
N GLN A 149 4.41 1.21 -11.95
CA GLN A 149 3.31 0.37 -11.48
C GLN A 149 3.14 0.53 -9.96
N LEU A 150 2.04 1.15 -9.54
CA LEU A 150 1.70 1.35 -8.14
C LEU A 150 0.83 0.19 -7.65
N LEU A 151 1.26 -0.48 -6.59
CA LEU A 151 0.55 -1.56 -5.94
C LEU A 151 -0.62 -1.03 -5.11
N ALA A 152 -1.81 -1.61 -5.30
CA ALA A 152 -2.95 -1.36 -4.42
C ALA A 152 -2.80 -2.18 -3.13
N VAL A 153 -2.63 -1.47 -2.01
CA VAL A 153 -2.44 -2.04 -0.68
C VAL A 153 -3.71 -1.82 0.15
N PRO A 154 -4.41 -2.88 0.57
CA PRO A 154 -5.57 -2.79 1.46
C PRO A 154 -5.20 -2.31 2.86
N LEU A 155 -6.03 -1.46 3.46
CA LEU A 155 -5.80 -0.87 4.78
C LEU A 155 -6.51 -1.62 5.92
N ASN A 156 -7.62 -2.30 5.63
CA ASN A 156 -8.46 -2.97 6.62
C ASN A 156 -8.81 -4.41 6.23
N GLU A 157 -9.28 -5.17 7.22
CA GLU A 157 -9.80 -6.52 7.03
C GLU A 157 -11.22 -6.51 6.45
N GLY A 158 -11.61 -7.66 5.91
CA GLY A 158 -12.98 -7.93 5.45
C GLY A 158 -13.16 -7.70 3.95
N ALA A 159 -14.43 -7.69 3.53
CA ALA A 159 -14.79 -7.48 2.15
C ALA A 159 -14.71 -5.99 1.79
N LYS A 160 -14.26 -5.69 0.56
CA LYS A 160 -14.19 -4.33 0.01
C LYS A 160 -13.32 -3.40 0.86
N PRO A 161 -12.06 -3.77 1.12
CA PRO A 161 -11.17 -2.94 1.93
C PRO A 161 -10.87 -1.61 1.24
N GLU A 162 -10.59 -0.58 2.02
CA GLU A 162 -10.02 0.67 1.52
C GLU A 162 -8.60 0.38 1.02
N CYS A 163 -8.23 0.92 -0.15
CA CYS A 163 -6.92 0.71 -0.74
C CYS A 163 -6.19 2.03 -1.00
N CYS A 164 -4.89 2.05 -0.69
CA CYS A 164 -3.96 3.11 -1.08
C CYS A 164 -2.87 2.55 -2.01
N TYR A 165 -2.19 3.43 -2.74
CA TYR A 165 -1.29 3.04 -3.82
C TYR A 165 0.16 3.36 -3.47
N PHE A 166 1.04 2.35 -3.58
CA PHE A 166 2.44 2.46 -3.23
C PHE A 166 3.33 1.96 -4.36
N VAL A 167 4.53 2.53 -4.51
CA VAL A 167 5.46 2.16 -5.57
C VAL A 167 6.90 2.14 -5.08
N LYS A 168 7.63 1.13 -5.53
CA LYS A 168 9.06 0.98 -5.26
C LYS A 168 9.89 1.83 -6.22
N ASP A 169 9.67 1.66 -7.52
CA ASP A 169 10.45 2.32 -8.58
C ASP A 169 9.55 3.19 -9.45
N ILE A 170 9.86 4.48 -9.52
CA ILE A 170 9.17 5.43 -10.40
C ILE A 170 10.15 6.39 -11.05
N SER A 171 10.01 6.60 -12.35
CA SER A 171 10.78 7.62 -13.06
C SER A 171 10.12 8.99 -12.92
N ARG A 172 10.92 10.05 -13.00
CA ARG A 172 10.45 11.43 -12.82
C ARG A 172 9.30 11.82 -13.76
N ASN A 173 9.27 11.29 -14.98
CA ASN A 173 8.18 11.55 -15.92
C ASN A 173 6.86 10.86 -15.55
N CYS A 174 6.89 9.91 -14.61
CA CYS A 174 5.73 9.12 -14.19
C CYS A 174 5.28 9.45 -12.76
N GLU A 175 5.94 10.40 -12.07
CA GLU A 175 5.62 10.75 -10.68
C GLU A 175 4.30 11.52 -10.53
N ILE A 176 3.77 12.08 -11.62
CA ILE A 176 2.46 12.72 -11.69
C ILE A 176 1.49 11.77 -12.38
N VAL A 177 0.36 11.49 -11.74
CA VAL A 177 -0.73 10.69 -12.31
C VAL A 177 -1.87 11.64 -12.64
N ASN A 178 -2.25 11.70 -13.93
CA ASN A 178 -3.31 12.58 -14.38
C ASN A 178 -4.68 12.09 -13.89
N TYR A 179 -5.26 12.83 -12.94
CA TYR A 179 -6.49 12.43 -12.28
C TYR A 179 -7.68 12.32 -13.24
N THR A 180 -7.77 13.21 -14.23
CA THR A 180 -8.89 13.26 -15.19
C THR A 180 -8.88 12.14 -16.23
N LEU A 181 -7.75 11.45 -16.39
CA LEU A 181 -7.60 10.33 -17.31
C LEU A 181 -7.77 8.98 -16.60
N SER A 182 -7.68 8.95 -15.26
CA SER A 182 -7.73 7.73 -14.46
C SER A 182 -9.14 7.35 -13.97
N PHE A 183 -10.14 8.25 -14.11
CA PHE A 183 -11.52 8.06 -13.61
C PHE A 183 -12.58 8.71 -14.50
#